data_AF-A0A7R7T2Q1-F1
#
_entry.id   AF-A0A7R7T2Q1-F1
#
_cell.length_a   1.000
_cell.length_b   1.000
_cell.length_c   1.000
_cell.angle_alpha   90.00
_cell.angle_beta   90.00
_cell.angle_gamma   90.00
#
_symmetry.space_group_name_H-M   'P 1'
#
loop_
_entity.id
_entity.type
_entity.pdbx_description
1 polymer ?
#
loop_
_entity_poly.entity_id
_entity_poly.type
_entity_poly.pdbx_seq_one_letter_code
_entity_poly.pdbx_strand_id
1 'polypeptide(L)'
;MFVVEKQTMTCSFKPMKSDITGAYTGKIETFGVTLGAVEKGHLVWGVVAKTNDAPAVGALAGKYVGASADAAFGPGLGANVLVGGSNQAFALQPISVEGEIGVNIAAGVTELTLTAGP
;
A
#
# COMPACT_ATOMS: atom_id res chain seq x y z
N MET A 1 0.50 -8.32 20.57
CA MET A 1 1.93 -8.49 20.25
C MET A 1 2.07 -8.10 18.78
N PHE A 2 2.74 -6.99 18.49
CA PHE A 2 3.00 -6.55 17.10
C PHE A 2 4.40 -7.04 16.72
N VAL A 3 4.53 -7.74 15.61
CA VAL A 3 5.84 -8.13 15.08
C VAL A 3 6.31 -7.01 14.15
N VAL A 4 7.44 -6.39 14.49
CA VAL A 4 8.13 -5.41 13.65
C VAL A 4 9.03 -6.21 12.71
N GLU A 5 8.51 -6.60 11.56
CA GLU A 5 9.30 -7.21 10.50
C GLU A 5 9.56 -6.16 9.42
N LYS A 6 10.82 -5.74 9.29
CA LYS A 6 11.26 -4.76 8.29
C LYS A 6 11.50 -5.46 6.98
N GLN A 7 10.45 -5.69 6.21
CA GLN A 7 10.52 -6.35 4.91
C GLN A 7 10.58 -5.29 3.80
N THR A 8 11.55 -5.42 2.90
CA THR A 8 11.71 -4.56 1.72
C THR A 8 11.24 -5.27 0.47
N MET A 9 10.61 -4.54 -0.45
CA MET A 9 10.13 -5.06 -1.72
C MET A 9 10.31 -4.05 -2.85
N THR A 10 10.32 -4.55 -4.08
CA THR A 10 10.14 -3.73 -5.27
C THR A 10 8.64 -3.61 -5.57
N CYS A 11 8.22 -2.43 -5.99
CA CYS A 11 6.83 -2.13 -6.31
C CYS A 11 6.74 -1.51 -7.71
N SER A 12 5.73 -1.90 -8.48
CA SER A 12 5.37 -1.25 -9.73
C SER A 12 3.96 -0.67 -9.61
N PHE A 13 3.82 0.60 -9.97
CA PHE A 13 2.53 1.28 -9.99
C PHE A 13 2.06 1.45 -11.42
N LYS A 14 0.93 0.81 -11.74
CA LYS A 14 0.25 0.95 -13.03
C LYS A 14 -1.03 1.78 -12.86
N PRO A 15 -1.04 3.06 -13.29
CA PRO A 15 -2.25 3.87 -13.27
C PRO A 15 -3.30 3.34 -14.26
N MET A 16 -4.58 3.50 -13.93
CA MET A 16 -5.67 3.07 -14.84
C MET A 16 -5.85 3.99 -16.05
N LYS A 17 -5.49 5.27 -15.92
CA LYS A 17 -5.69 6.31 -16.95
C LYS A 17 -4.42 6.66 -17.73
N SER A 18 -3.33 5.92 -17.54
CA SER A 18 -2.06 6.17 -18.20
C SER A 18 -1.27 4.86 -18.35
N ASP A 19 -0.53 4.71 -19.44
CA ASP A 19 0.35 3.56 -19.66
C ASP A 19 1.73 3.73 -18.98
N ILE A 20 1.99 4.89 -18.39
CA ILE A 20 3.26 5.18 -17.71
C ILE A 20 3.27 4.49 -16.36
N THR A 21 4.12 3.47 -16.23
CA THR A 21 4.33 2.74 -14.98
C THR A 21 5.42 3.42 -14.16
N GLY A 22 5.19 3.57 -12.85
CA GLY A 22 6.19 4.09 -11.91
C GLY A 22 6.85 2.97 -11.11
N ALA A 23 8.17 2.96 -11.03
CA ALA A 23 8.91 2.08 -10.12
C ALA A 23 8.98 2.68 -8.73
N TYR A 24 8.85 1.83 -7.71
CA TYR A 24 8.97 2.21 -6.31
C TYR A 24 9.70 1.11 -5.52
N THR A 25 10.28 1.47 -4.39
CA THR A 25 10.68 0.53 -3.35
C THR A 25 9.75 0.67 -2.17
N GLY A 26 9.22 -0.44 -1.69
CA GLY A 26 8.36 -0.52 -0.52
C GLY A 26 9.12 -1.03 0.69
N LYS A 27 8.80 -0.48 1.86
CA LYS A 27 9.28 -0.97 3.16
C LYS A 27 8.11 -1.11 4.12
N ILE A 28 7.82 -2.34 4.55
CA ILE A 28 6.84 -2.60 5.60
C ILE A 28 7.55 -2.52 6.94
N GLU A 29 7.00 -1.74 7.86
CA GLU A 29 7.54 -1.60 9.21
C GLU A 29 6.78 -2.46 10.23
N THR A 30 5.47 -2.68 10.03
CA THR A 30 4.64 -3.35 11.04
C THR A 30 3.50 -4.15 10.42
N PHE A 31 3.30 -5.35 10.94
CA PHE A 31 2.16 -6.20 10.68
C PHE A 31 1.27 -6.34 11.92
N GLY A 32 -0.05 -6.26 11.72
CA GLY A 32 -1.06 -6.39 12.77
C GLY A 32 -1.33 -7.85 13.19
N VAL A 33 -0.87 -8.82 12.41
CA VAL A 33 -0.99 -10.25 12.71
C VAL A 33 0.41 -10.89 12.69
N THR A 34 0.66 -11.84 13.57
CA THR A 34 1.89 -12.66 13.52
C THR A 34 1.87 -13.41 12.20
N LEU A 35 2.62 -12.93 11.23
CA LEU A 35 2.85 -13.66 10.00
C LEU A 35 3.73 -14.84 10.34
N GLY A 36 3.20 -16.06 10.21
CA GLY A 36 4.06 -17.20 9.94
C GLY A 36 4.91 -16.84 8.72
N ALA A 37 6.22 -17.09 8.81
CA ALA A 37 7.24 -16.64 7.86
C ALA A 37 6.71 -16.59 6.42
N VAL A 38 6.39 -15.39 5.93
CA VAL A 38 6.05 -15.20 4.52
C VAL A 38 7.38 -15.20 3.80
N GLU A 39 7.82 -16.39 3.39
CA GLU A 39 9.12 -16.56 2.75
C GLU A 39 9.13 -15.96 1.34
N LYS A 40 7.98 -16.00 0.63
CA LYS A 40 7.77 -15.44 -0.73
C LYS A 40 6.30 -15.11 -0.97
N GLY A 41 6.03 -13.98 -1.62
CA GLY A 41 4.68 -13.60 -2.05
C GLY A 41 4.65 -12.21 -2.70
N HIS A 42 3.57 -11.91 -3.40
CA HIS A 42 3.25 -10.59 -3.92
C HIS A 42 2.15 -9.95 -3.08
N LEU A 43 2.33 -8.67 -2.79
CA LEU A 43 1.32 -7.86 -2.13
C LEU A 43 0.75 -6.88 -3.15
N VAL A 44 -0.57 -6.84 -3.27
CA VAL A 44 -1.24 -6.03 -4.28
C VAL A 44 -2.22 -5.09 -3.59
N TRP A 45 -2.09 -3.80 -3.91
CA TRP A 45 -2.98 -2.75 -3.43
C TRP A 45 -3.58 -1.97 -4.59
N GLY A 46 -4.88 -1.72 -4.51
CA GLY A 46 -5.56 -0.70 -5.29
C GLY A 46 -5.23 0.68 -4.74
N VAL A 47 -4.96 1.64 -5.64
CA VAL A 47 -4.62 3.02 -5.29
C VAL A 47 -5.81 3.92 -5.56
N VAL A 48 -6.29 4.59 -4.52
CA VAL A 48 -7.36 5.59 -4.60
C VAL A 48 -6.76 6.97 -4.33
N ALA A 49 -6.99 7.92 -5.23
CA ALA A 49 -6.52 9.29 -5.10
C ALA A 49 -7.71 10.24 -4.87
N LYS A 50 -7.47 11.40 -4.22
CA LYS A 50 -8.48 12.47 -4.09
C LYS A 50 -8.80 13.16 -5.41
N THR A 51 -7.93 13.04 -6.41
CA THR A 51 -8.05 13.66 -7.73
C THR A 51 -8.45 12.64 -8.79
N ASN A 52 -9.10 13.10 -9.85
CA ASN A 52 -9.48 12.23 -10.98
C ASN A 52 -8.34 12.01 -11.97
N ASP A 53 -7.28 12.81 -11.92
CA ASP A 53 -6.12 12.70 -12.80
C ASP A 53 -5.19 11.56 -12.39
N ALA A 54 -4.46 11.02 -13.37
CA ALA A 54 -3.41 10.05 -13.09
C ALA A 54 -2.31 10.72 -12.26
N PRO A 55 -1.88 10.13 -11.13
CA PRO A 55 -0.81 10.70 -10.33
C PRO A 55 0.50 10.71 -11.12
N ALA A 56 1.29 11.78 -10.95
CA ALA A 56 2.61 11.89 -11.54
C ALA A 56 3.53 10.76 -11.05
N VAL A 57 4.58 10.46 -11.83
CA VAL A 57 5.62 9.52 -11.41
C VAL A 57 6.23 10.00 -10.09
N GLY A 58 6.34 9.10 -9.12
CA GLY A 58 6.82 9.40 -7.77
C GLY A 58 5.77 9.97 -6.81
N ALA A 59 4.55 10.30 -7.25
CA ALA A 59 3.56 10.94 -6.36
C ALA A 59 3.10 10.04 -5.20
N LEU A 60 3.20 8.72 -5.36
CA LEU A 60 2.91 7.74 -4.30
C LEU A 60 4.05 7.67 -3.26
N ALA A 61 5.18 8.33 -3.47
CA ALA A 61 6.24 8.33 -2.47
C ALA A 61 5.74 8.97 -1.16
N GLY A 62 6.05 8.31 -0.04
CA GLY A 62 5.65 8.74 1.28
C GLY A 62 5.32 7.59 2.21
N LYS A 63 5.02 7.96 3.45
CA LYS A 63 4.61 7.02 4.50
C LYS A 63 3.09 6.81 4.44
N TYR A 64 2.68 5.56 4.57
CA TYR A 64 1.29 5.13 4.65
C TYR A 64 1.06 4.42 5.97
N VAL A 65 -0.01 4.80 6.66
CA VAL A 65 -0.38 4.24 7.96
C VAL A 65 -1.80 3.73 7.89
N GLY A 66 -2.05 2.58 8.50
CA GLY A 66 -3.37 1.99 8.61
C GLY A 66 -4.34 3.00 9.21
N ALA A 67 -5.42 3.28 8.49
CA ALA A 67 -6.52 4.03 9.04
C ALA A 67 -7.16 3.16 10.12
N SER A 68 -6.88 3.45 11.39
CA SER A 68 -7.75 3.01 12.48
C SER A 68 -9.08 3.71 12.22
N ALA A 69 -10.04 2.97 11.65
CA ALA A 69 -11.47 3.18 11.41
C ALA A 69 -12.11 4.58 11.21
N ASP A 70 -11.47 5.69 11.62
CA ASP A 70 -12.16 6.93 11.97
C ASP A 70 -11.60 8.20 11.29
N ALA A 71 -10.36 8.22 10.77
CA ALA A 71 -9.67 9.53 10.63
C ALA A 71 -9.19 9.96 9.23
N ALA A 72 -8.93 9.07 8.28
CA ALA A 72 -7.92 9.42 7.28
C ALA A 72 -8.45 10.00 5.95
N PHE A 73 -9.68 9.69 5.51
CA PHE A 73 -10.06 9.99 4.11
C PHE A 73 -11.57 9.98 3.79
N GLY A 74 -12.46 10.03 4.81
CA GLY A 74 -13.92 10.23 4.65
C GLY A 74 -14.76 8.94 4.61
N PRO A 75 -16.10 9.06 4.63
CA PRO A 75 -17.00 7.91 4.63
C PRO A 75 -16.89 7.13 3.31
N GLY A 76 -16.62 5.83 3.39
CA GLY A 76 -16.58 4.93 2.22
C GLY A 76 -15.28 4.13 2.05
N LEU A 77 -14.23 4.41 2.83
CA LEU A 77 -13.03 3.59 2.83
C LEU A 77 -13.14 2.46 3.85
N GLY A 78 -12.77 1.25 3.41
CA GLY A 78 -12.88 0.03 4.21
C GLY A 78 -11.96 0.02 5.43
N ALA A 79 -12.20 -0.93 6.35
CA ALA A 79 -11.51 -1.02 7.65
C ALA A 79 -10.03 -1.48 7.59
N ASN A 80 -9.46 -1.69 6.40
CA ASN A 80 -8.09 -2.20 6.20
C ASN A 80 -7.34 -1.40 5.13
N VAL A 81 -7.43 -0.07 5.18
CA VAL A 81 -6.75 0.80 4.20
C VAL A 81 -5.53 1.48 4.82
N LEU A 82 -4.49 1.64 4.02
CA LEU A 82 -3.33 2.46 4.39
C LEU A 82 -3.50 3.83 3.74
N VAL A 83 -3.41 4.90 4.51
CA VAL A 83 -3.55 6.28 3.98
C VAL A 83 -2.25 7.02 4.13
N GLY A 84 -1.87 7.78 3.10
CA GLY A 84 -0.58 8.45 3.07
C GLY A 84 -0.17 8.96 1.70
N GLY A 85 1.13 8.82 1.44
CA GLY A 85 1.79 9.40 0.26
C GLY A 85 1.92 10.92 0.35
N SER A 86 2.22 11.55 -0.79
CA SER A 86 2.37 13.00 -0.86
C SER A 86 1.09 13.73 -0.42
N ASN A 87 1.18 14.57 0.61
CA ASN A 87 0.07 15.33 1.20
C ASN A 87 -1.14 14.50 1.67
N GLN A 88 -0.97 13.21 2.02
CA GLN A 88 -2.07 12.32 2.41
C GLN A 88 -3.19 12.28 1.35
N ALA A 89 -2.80 12.33 0.08
CA ALA A 89 -3.70 12.37 -1.06
C ALA A 89 -4.08 10.97 -1.59
N PHE A 90 -3.49 9.90 -1.03
CA PHE A 90 -3.63 8.54 -1.51
C PHE A 90 -4.08 7.57 -0.41
N ALA A 91 -4.94 6.64 -0.78
CA ALA A 91 -5.30 5.47 0.02
C ALA A 91 -4.94 4.18 -0.75
N LEU A 92 -4.35 3.22 -0.06
CA LEU A 92 -4.02 1.90 -0.56
C LEU A 92 -4.99 0.90 0.06
N GLN A 93 -5.75 0.22 -0.80
CA GLN A 93 -6.69 -0.82 -0.39
C GLN A 93 -6.14 -2.18 -0.81
N PRO A 94 -5.99 -3.15 0.10
CA PRO A 94 -5.58 -4.50 -0.29
C PRO A 94 -6.63 -5.08 -1.25
N ILE A 95 -6.19 -5.58 -2.41
CA ILE A 95 -7.09 -6.19 -3.39
C ILE A 95 -6.81 -7.68 -3.46
N SER A 96 -7.86 -8.48 -3.32
CA SER A 96 -7.80 -9.94 -3.51
C SER A 96 -7.65 -10.26 -4.99
N VAL A 97 -6.48 -10.76 -5.39
CA VAL A 97 -6.22 -11.27 -6.75
C VAL A 97 -6.12 -12.78 -6.65
N GLU A 98 -6.99 -13.48 -7.37
CA GLU A 98 -6.97 -14.95 -7.44
C GLU A 98 -5.66 -15.43 -8.07
N GLY A 99 -4.95 -16.33 -7.38
CA GLY A 99 -3.68 -16.92 -7.84
C GLY A 99 -2.40 -16.25 -7.32
N GLU A 100 -2.49 -15.05 -6.72
CA GLU A 100 -1.33 -14.37 -6.14
C GLU A 100 -1.11 -14.81 -4.67
N ILE A 101 0.07 -15.37 -4.40
CA ILE A 101 0.47 -15.79 -3.04
C ILE A 101 0.79 -14.52 -2.22
N GLY A 102 0.19 -14.36 -1.03
CA GLY A 102 0.52 -13.27 -0.11
C GLY A 102 -0.47 -12.11 -0.10
N VAL A 103 -1.42 -12.04 -1.04
CA VAL A 103 -2.42 -10.97 -1.08
C VAL A 103 -3.27 -10.88 0.19
N ASN A 104 -3.60 -12.01 0.81
CA ASN A 104 -4.33 -12.04 2.09
C ASN A 104 -3.55 -11.36 3.24
N ILE A 105 -2.23 -11.23 3.11
CA ILE A 105 -1.35 -10.61 4.08
C ILE A 105 -1.28 -9.08 3.90
N ALA A 106 -1.59 -8.57 2.71
CA ALA A 106 -1.60 -7.13 2.43
C ALA A 106 -2.57 -6.36 3.35
N ALA A 107 -3.65 -7.00 3.78
CA ALA A 107 -4.60 -6.46 4.76
C ALA A 107 -4.06 -6.39 6.20
N GLY A 108 -3.03 -7.18 6.51
CA GLY A 108 -2.34 -7.17 7.80
C GLY A 108 -1.24 -6.10 7.89
N VAL A 109 -0.89 -5.43 6.78
CA VAL A 109 0.08 -4.33 6.80
C VAL A 109 -0.54 -3.13 7.48
N THR A 110 0.17 -2.58 8.46
CA THR A 110 -0.28 -1.41 9.23
C THR A 110 0.57 -0.18 8.97
N GLU A 111 1.79 -0.36 8.45
CA GLU A 111 2.67 0.73 8.07
C GLU A 111 3.53 0.33 6.86
N LEU A 112 3.48 1.13 5.80
CA LEU A 112 4.22 0.96 4.56
C LEU A 112 4.83 2.30 4.16
N THR A 113 6.11 2.31 3.80
CA THR A 113 6.76 3.47 3.19
C THR A 113 7.09 3.15 1.74
N LEU A 114 6.66 4.01 0.82
CA LEU A 114 7.03 3.96 -0.59
C LEU A 114 8.08 5.04 -0.87
N THR A 115 9.14 4.64 -1.57
CA THR A 115 10.15 5.54 -2.11
C THR A 115 10.13 5.43 -3.62
N ALA A 116 10.18 6.56 -4.33
CA ALA A 116 10.30 6.54 -5.78
C ALA A 116 11.57 5.78 -6.18
N GLY A 117 11.41 4.78 -7.05
CA GLY A 117 12.50 4.01 -7.61
C GLY A 117 13.13 4.72 -8.81
N PRO A 118 14.29 4.24 -9.27
CA PRO A 118 14.95 4.73 -10.48
C PRO A 118 14.13 4.45 -11.75
#